data_AF-A0A0C1QCD6-F1
#
_entry.id   AF-A0A0C1QCD6-F1
#
_cell.length_a   1.000
_cell.length_b   1.000
_cell.length_c   1.000
_cell.angle_alpha   90.00
_cell.angle_beta   90.00
_cell.angle_gamma   90.00
#
_symmetry.space_group_name_H-M   'P 1'
#
loop_
_entity.id
_entity.type
_entity.pdbx_description
1 polymer ?
#
loop_
_entity_poly.entity_id
_entity_poly.type
_entity_poly.pdbx_seq_one_letter_code
_entity_poly.pdbx_strand_id
1 'polypeptide(L)'
;MFFMFEYSPIIIGFSSVLLQFYILSSFRRLSPKLATKLYGGVAFSSKWEHQKKATNFLYNPKIWRFVKQTNIKCALYLNFTLTLTFLFLIFVGI
;
A
#
# COMPACT_ATOMS: atom_id res chain seq x y z
N MET A 1 4.01 18.03 28.33
CA MET A 1 5.18 17.60 27.54
C MET A 1 4.65 16.81 26.36
N PHE A 2 4.32 17.52 25.28
CA PHE A 2 3.84 16.92 24.04
C PHE A 2 5.01 16.20 23.39
N PHE A 3 4.93 14.88 23.25
CA PHE A 3 5.86 14.10 22.43
C PHE A 3 5.68 14.54 20.97
N MET A 4 6.42 15.56 20.59
CA MET A 4 6.59 16.00 19.23
C MET A 4 7.47 14.95 18.56
N PHE A 5 6.82 13.94 17.99
CA PHE A 5 7.47 12.92 17.17
C PHE A 5 8.17 13.63 16.01
N GLU A 6 9.50 13.79 16.12
CA GLU A 6 10.41 14.14 15.01
C GLU A 6 10.49 12.99 13.98
N TYR A 7 9.36 12.45 13.55
CA TYR A 7 9.35 11.66 12.33
C TYR A 7 9.43 12.65 11.17
N SER A 8 10.66 12.92 10.75
CA SER A 8 10.91 13.65 9.51
C SER A 8 10.00 13.08 8.42
N PRO A 9 9.30 13.92 7.63
CA PRO A 9 8.38 13.46 6.58
C PRO A 9 9.01 12.43 5.63
N ILE A 10 10.34 12.43 5.52
CA ILE A 10 11.15 11.44 4.85
C ILE A 10 10.96 10.03 5.43
N ILE A 11 11.00 9.86 6.76
CA ILE A 11 10.84 8.58 7.46
C ILE A 11 9.44 8.02 7.23
N ILE A 12 8.42 8.88 7.29
CA ILE A 12 7.02 8.51 7.05
C ILE A 12 6.84 8.07 5.59
N GLY A 13 7.39 8.84 4.65
CA GLY A 13 7.39 8.50 3.23
C GLY A 13 8.07 7.16 2.95
N PHE A 14 9.26 6.95 3.51
CA PHE A 14 10.03 5.71 3.33
C PHE A 14 9.31 4.51 3.95
N SER A 15 8.73 4.67 5.14
CA SER A 15 7.94 3.63 5.80
C SER A 15 6.69 3.25 5.00
N SER A 16 6.03 4.22 4.37
CA SER A 16 4.90 3.97 3.46
C SER A 16 5.32 3.16 2.24
N VAL A 17 6.43 3.52 1.59
CA VAL A 17 6.97 2.77 0.45
C VAL A 17 7.37 1.34 0.85
N LEU A 18 8.02 1.18 2.00
CA LEU A 18 8.36 -0.14 2.54
C LEU A 18 7.12 -0.99 2.84
N LEU A 19 6.06 -0.38 3.38
CA LEU A 19 4.80 -1.07 3.63
C LEU A 19 4.15 -1.55 2.33
N GLN A 20 4.11 -0.71 1.30
CA GLN A 20 3.60 -1.07 -0.03
C GLN A 20 4.41 -2.21 -0.65
N PHE A 21 5.75 -2.15 -0.53
CA PHE A 21 6.63 -3.22 -1.00
C PHE A 21 6.40 -4.53 -0.24
N TYR A 22 6.26 -4.48 1.08
CA TYR A 22 5.96 -5.63 1.92
C TYR A 22 4.64 -6.28 1.52
N ILE A 23 3.58 -5.49 1.28
CA ILE A 23 2.27 -5.98 0.83
C ILE A 23 2.41 -6.71 -0.51
N LEU A 24 3.01 -6.08 -1.52
CA LEU A 24 3.16 -6.65 -2.85
C LEU A 24 4.04 -7.90 -2.87
N SER A 25 5.15 -7.88 -2.13
CA SER A 25 6.09 -9.00 -2.07
C SER A 25 5.51 -10.18 -1.27
N SER A 26 4.89 -9.91 -0.12
CA SER A 26 4.25 -10.95 0.72
C SER A 26 3.07 -11.58 0.01
N PHE A 27 2.23 -10.78 -0.66
CA PHE A 27 1.09 -11.31 -1.41
C PHE A 27 1.54 -12.15 -2.61
N ARG A 28 2.61 -11.75 -3.30
CA ARG A 28 3.22 -12.58 -4.35
C ARG A 28 3.69 -13.92 -3.81
N ARG A 29 4.36 -13.94 -2.65
CA ARG A 29 4.89 -15.16 -2.04
C ARG A 29 3.77 -16.10 -1.58
N LEU A 30 2.70 -15.54 -1.01
CA LEU A 30 1.58 -16.31 -0.47
C LEU A 30 0.56 -16.74 -1.53
N SER A 31 0.42 -15.99 -2.62
CA SER A 31 -0.58 -16.27 -3.66
C SER A 31 -0.11 -15.80 -5.04
N PRO A 32 0.94 -16.43 -5.61
CA PRO A 32 1.58 -15.97 -6.85
C PRO A 32 0.61 -15.93 -8.03
N LYS A 33 -0.28 -16.92 -8.18
CA LYS A 33 -1.29 -16.95 -9.25
C LYS A 33 -2.25 -15.76 -9.18
N LEU A 34 -2.72 -15.41 -7.98
CA LEU A 34 -3.59 -14.26 -7.78
C LEU A 34 -2.83 -12.94 -7.96
N ALA A 35 -1.60 -12.87 -7.50
CA ALA A 35 -0.73 -11.72 -7.66
C ALA A 35 -0.48 -11.39 -9.14
N THR A 36 -0.19 -12.39 -9.96
CA THR A 36 -0.06 -12.22 -11.41
C THR A 36 -1.35 -11.72 -12.04
N LYS A 37 -2.51 -12.22 -11.59
CA LYS A 37 -3.81 -11.77 -12.11
C LYS A 37 -4.16 -10.34 -11.70
N LEU A 38 -3.87 -9.95 -10.47
CA LEU A 38 -4.31 -8.67 -9.89
C LEU A 38 -3.38 -7.50 -10.25
N TYR A 39 -2.07 -7.73 -10.29
CA TYR A 39 -1.10 -6.67 -10.60
C TYR A 39 0.08 -7.12 -11.48
N GLY A 40 -0.01 -8.29 -12.11
CA GLY A 40 1.05 -8.79 -13.00
C GLY A 40 2.18 -9.53 -12.28
N GLY A 41 2.13 -9.66 -10.94
CA GLY A 41 3.11 -10.44 -10.17
C GLY A 41 4.47 -9.75 -10.04
N VAL A 42 4.56 -8.51 -10.49
CA VAL A 42 5.77 -7.68 -10.42
C VAL A 42 5.61 -6.68 -9.28
N ALA A 43 6.54 -6.66 -8.33
CA ALA A 43 6.50 -5.74 -7.18
C ALA A 43 6.86 -4.30 -7.58
N PHE A 44 7.78 -4.14 -8.53
CA PHE A 44 8.16 -2.85 -9.10
C PHE A 44 8.42 -3.00 -10.60
N SER A 45 7.79 -2.13 -11.40
CA SER A 45 8.02 -2.07 -12.84
C SER A 45 8.01 -0.61 -13.29
N SER A 46 8.89 -0.26 -14.22
CA SER A 46 8.90 1.05 -14.87
C SER A 46 7.80 1.19 -15.93
N LYS A 47 7.07 0.11 -16.23
CA LYS A 47 5.93 0.16 -17.16
C LYS A 47 4.72 0.76 -16.45
N TRP A 48 4.19 1.83 -17.02
CA TRP A 48 3.00 2.53 -16.52
C TRP A 48 1.80 1.59 -16.28
N GLU A 49 1.56 0.63 -17.17
CA GLU A 49 0.47 -0.34 -17.02
C GLU A 49 0.58 -1.19 -15.75
N HIS A 50 1.81 -1.60 -15.39
CA HIS A 50 2.05 -2.37 -14.18
C HIS A 50 1.90 -1.51 -12.93
N GLN A 51 2.40 -0.27 -12.96
CA GLN A 51 2.21 0.69 -11.88
C GLN A 51 0.72 0.95 -11.64
N LYS A 52 -0.06 1.20 -12.69
CA LYS A 52 -1.52 1.41 -12.60
C LYS A 52 -2.21 0.21 -11.95
N LYS A 53 -1.84 -1.02 -12.32
CA LYS A 53 -2.42 -2.23 -11.71
C LYS A 53 -2.00 -2.41 -10.25
N ALA A 54 -0.74 -2.14 -9.92
CA ALA A 54 -0.24 -2.21 -8.54
C ALA A 54 -0.92 -1.18 -7.64
N THR A 55 -1.05 0.07 -8.09
CA THR A 55 -1.77 1.13 -7.38
C THR A 55 -3.24 0.79 -7.21
N ASN A 56 -3.89 0.26 -8.27
CA ASN A 56 -5.27 -0.21 -8.17
C ASN A 56 -5.39 -1.34 -7.14
N PHE A 57 -4.45 -2.29 -7.10
CA PHE A 57 -4.45 -3.32 -6.05
C PHE A 57 -4.22 -2.73 -4.65
N LEU A 58 -3.33 -1.76 -4.48
CA LEU A 58 -3.00 -1.18 -3.17
C LEU A 58 -4.09 -0.28 -2.58
N TYR A 59 -4.91 0.35 -3.43
CA TYR A 59 -5.87 1.38 -2.99
C TYR A 59 -7.34 1.07 -3.35
N ASN A 60 -7.64 -0.11 -3.89
CA ASN A 60 -9.02 -0.50 -4.23
C ASN A 60 -9.57 -1.60 -3.31
N PRO A 61 -10.38 -1.28 -2.30
CA PRO A 61 -10.92 -2.26 -1.36
C PRO A 61 -11.81 -3.32 -2.01
N LYS A 62 -12.39 -3.06 -3.19
CA LYS A 62 -13.17 -4.07 -3.93
C LYS A 62 -12.30 -5.26 -4.34
N ILE A 63 -11.02 -5.02 -4.64
CA ILE A 63 -10.07 -6.04 -5.07
C ILE A 63 -9.61 -6.90 -3.88
N TRP A 64 -9.56 -6.32 -2.68
CA TRP A 64 -9.08 -7.04 -1.48
C TRP A 64 -10.03 -8.14 -1.04
N ARG A 65 -11.29 -8.15 -1.50
CA ARG A 65 -12.21 -9.28 -1.28
C ARG A 65 -11.61 -10.62 -1.74
N PHE A 66 -10.78 -10.60 -2.80
CA PHE A 66 -10.12 -11.79 -3.33
C PHE A 66 -8.87 -12.21 -2.53
N VAL A 67 -8.34 -11.35 -1.66
CA VAL A 67 -7.19 -11.66 -0.79
C VAL A 67 -7.69 -12.49 0.39
N LYS A 68 -7.24 -13.74 0.51
CA LYS A 68 -7.67 -14.61 1.62
C LYS A 68 -6.89 -14.34 2.91
N GLN A 69 -5.67 -13.80 2.79
CA GLN A 69 -4.76 -13.62 3.91
C GLN A 69 -5.12 -12.38 4.73
N THR A 70 -5.56 -12.58 5.97
CA THR A 70 -5.95 -11.51 6.91
C THR A 70 -4.83 -10.51 7.15
N ASN A 71 -3.58 -10.97 7.27
CA ASN A 71 -2.42 -10.10 7.51
C ASN A 71 -2.22 -9.09 6.37
N ILE A 72 -2.38 -9.55 5.12
CA ILE A 72 -2.23 -8.71 3.93
C ILE A 72 -3.41 -7.75 3.81
N LYS A 73 -4.64 -8.23 4.07
CA LYS A 73 -5.81 -7.35 4.15
C LYS A 73 -5.59 -6.24 5.17
N CYS A 74 -5.16 -6.57 6.39
CA CYS A 74 -4.90 -5.59 7.44
C CYS A 74 -3.85 -4.55 7.00
N ALA A 75 -2.74 -5.00 6.41
CA ALA A 75 -1.72 -4.10 5.88
C ALA A 75 -2.24 -3.19 4.76
N LEU A 76 -3.09 -3.70 3.86
CA LEU A 76 -3.76 -2.91 2.81
C LEU A 76 -4.70 -1.84 3.40
N TYR A 77 -5.52 -2.21 4.38
CA TYR A 77 -6.40 -1.27 5.08
C TYR A 77 -5.60 -0.20 5.81
N LEU A 78 -4.54 -0.57 6.54
CA LEU A 78 -3.63 0.38 7.19
C LEU A 78 -3.01 1.35 6.19
N ASN A 79 -2.47 0.84 5.08
CA ASN A 79 -1.89 1.68 4.03
C ASN A 79 -2.91 2.66 3.44
N PHE A 80 -4.13 2.20 3.20
CA PHE A 80 -5.22 3.01 2.64
C PHE A 80 -5.71 4.09 3.61
N THR A 81 -5.93 3.73 4.88
CA THR A 81 -6.32 4.68 5.93
C THR A 81 -5.24 5.73 6.14
N LEU A 82 -3.97 5.33 6.25
CA LEU A 82 -2.85 6.28 6.38
C LEU A 82 -2.81 7.26 5.20
N THR A 83 -2.98 6.77 3.98
CA THR A 83 -2.98 7.61 2.78
C THR A 83 -4.16 8.58 2.76
N LEU A 84 -5.36 8.12 3.13
CA LEU A 84 -6.55 8.98 3.26
C LEU A 84 -6.39 10.03 4.35
N THR A 85 -5.87 9.65 5.53
CA THR A 85 -5.61 10.60 6.61
C THR A 85 -4.61 11.66 6.18
N PHE A 86 -3.54 11.26 5.48
CA PHE A 86 -2.54 12.20 4.97
C PHE A 86 -3.13 13.15 3.91
N LEU A 87 -3.91 12.62 2.97
CA LEU A 87 -4.63 13.43 1.97
C LEU A 87 -5.61 14.40 2.64
N PHE A 88 -6.33 13.95 3.66
CA PHE A 88 -7.27 14.77 4.41
C PHE A 88 -6.56 15.89 5.16
N LEU A 89 -5.42 15.61 5.82
CA LEU A 89 -4.62 16.63 6.50
C LEU A 89 -4.12 17.71 5.53
N ILE A 90 -3.62 17.30 4.35
CA ILE A 90 -3.20 18.23 3.29
C ILE A 90 -4.38 19.11 2.82
N PHE A 91 -5.56 18.50 2.61
CA PHE A 91 -6.74 19.23 2.11
C PHE A 91 -7.36 20.16 3.15
N VAL A 92 -7.31 19.79 4.44
CA VAL A 92 -7.85 20.58 5.54
C VAL A 92 -6.92 21.75 5.92
N GLY A 93 -5.71 21.80 5.36
CA GLY A 93 -4.86 22.99 5.43
C GLY A 93 -4.22 23.23 6.79
N ILE A 94 -3.76 22.16 7.44
CA ILE A 94 -2.71 22.23 8.47
C ILE A 94 -1.37 22.06 7.76
#